data_AF-A0A2E5FH31-F1
#
_entry.id   AF-A0A2E5FH31-F1
#
_cell.length_a   1.000
_cell.length_b   1.000
_cell.length_c   1.000
_cell.angle_alpha   90.00
_cell.angle_beta   90.00
_cell.angle_gamma   90.00
#
_symmetry.space_group_name_H-M   'P 1'
#
loop_
_entity.id
_entity.type
_entity.pdbx_description
1 polymer ?
#
loop_
_entity_poly.entity_id
_entity_poly.type
_entity_poly.pdbx_seq_one_letter_code
_entity_poly.pdbx_strand_id
1 'polypeptide(L)'
;MLSKFISSFVDSAKAHFIAGAGGDGKTSFLRQKFRASMGPDGGNGGKGGDLKITAESSIFDLYKFKKIKPFKAEDGQPGGKNKKSGKNGKTLVLKVPIGTVLKDMDDKTIKKLNGHGQEFTLKGGRGGKGNRSFASSVNRSPRKHTQGEMGDEKSLKMNYFIPCDTAIISNDTLCLDVHEKLTGRRYENMVPNYPIIGVKVNKLKENEKILLIPNFDQEKKWLHHIRNAKNIVFIGSFKNQEFKEIQKNIPTKSKIFTYGLSKIPILSENITEIEKWPN
;
A
#
# COMPACT_ATOMS: atom_id res chain seq x y z
N MET A 1 18.90 -29.52 -0.05
CA MET A 1 17.43 -29.46 0.13
C MET A 1 17.08 -28.27 1.04
N LEU A 2 17.40 -27.05 0.60
CA LEU A 2 17.18 -25.77 1.32
C LEU A 2 16.30 -24.84 0.47
N SER A 3 15.30 -25.42 -0.19
CA SER A 3 14.30 -24.67 -0.95
C SER A 3 13.02 -24.57 -0.13
N LYS A 4 12.39 -23.39 -0.17
CA LYS A 4 11.11 -23.01 0.46
C LYS A 4 11.22 -22.51 1.91
N PHE A 5 11.53 -21.21 2.07
CA PHE A 5 10.69 -20.24 2.80
C PHE A 5 11.27 -18.81 2.67
N ILE A 6 11.53 -18.37 1.42
CA ILE A 6 11.73 -16.94 1.14
C ILE A 6 10.35 -16.34 0.92
N SER A 7 9.69 -15.86 1.99
CA SER A 7 8.62 -14.87 1.79
C SER A 7 9.30 -13.53 1.57
N SER A 8 9.65 -13.26 0.31
CA SER A 8 10.30 -12.01 -0.11
C SER A 8 9.44 -10.83 0.33
N PHE A 9 9.92 -10.03 1.28
CA PHE A 9 9.37 -8.71 1.53
C PHE A 9 9.33 -7.90 0.22
N VAL A 10 8.26 -7.13 0.04
CA VAL A 10 8.06 -6.31 -1.15
C VAL A 10 7.79 -4.88 -0.70
N ASP A 11 8.74 -4.00 -0.96
CA ASP A 11 8.64 -2.55 -0.74
C ASP A 11 8.06 -1.80 -1.94
N SER A 12 8.04 -2.44 -3.11
CA SER A 12 7.66 -1.81 -4.37
C SER A 12 6.79 -2.74 -5.20
N ALA A 13 5.65 -2.24 -5.64
CA ALA A 13 4.71 -3.00 -6.44
C ALA A 13 4.05 -2.12 -7.49
N LYS A 14 3.73 -2.71 -8.64
CA LYS A 14 2.89 -2.10 -9.67
C LYS A 14 1.62 -2.89 -9.74
N ALA A 15 0.48 -2.20 -9.62
CA ALA A 15 -0.81 -2.84 -9.66
C ALA A 15 -1.81 -2.01 -10.45
N HIS A 16 -2.74 -2.72 -11.06
CA HIS A 16 -3.81 -2.16 -11.86
C HIS A 16 -5.11 -2.23 -11.07
N PHE A 17 -5.79 -1.09 -10.92
CA PHE A 17 -6.98 -0.95 -10.08
C PHE A 17 -8.17 -0.52 -10.94
N ILE A 18 -9.28 -1.24 -10.81
CA ILE A 18 -10.50 -1.02 -11.58
C ILE A 18 -11.67 -0.92 -10.59
N ALA A 19 -12.33 0.23 -10.54
CA ALA A 19 -13.59 0.35 -9.82
C ALA A 19 -14.72 -0.35 -10.60
N GLY A 20 -15.79 -0.73 -9.91
CA GLY A 20 -16.90 -1.43 -10.54
C GLY A 20 -17.60 -0.55 -11.58
N ALA A 21 -18.01 -1.13 -12.70
CA ALA A 21 -18.87 -0.45 -13.66
C ALA A 21 -20.29 -0.30 -13.10
N GLY A 22 -21.01 0.74 -13.50
CA GLY A 22 -22.42 0.86 -13.22
C GLY A 22 -23.22 -0.18 -14.00
N GLY A 23 -24.31 -0.69 -13.41
CA GLY A 23 -25.23 -1.56 -14.11
C GLY A 23 -26.08 -0.79 -15.11
N ASP A 24 -26.51 -1.44 -16.19
CA ASP A 24 -27.36 -0.81 -17.19
C ASP A 24 -28.79 -0.60 -16.69
N GLY A 25 -29.42 0.50 -17.12
CA GLY A 25 -30.86 0.66 -17.00
C GLY A 25 -31.59 -0.32 -17.91
N LYS A 26 -32.85 -0.65 -17.59
CA LYS A 26 -33.66 -1.54 -18.43
C LYS A 26 -34.77 -0.78 -19.14
N THR A 27 -35.00 -1.10 -20.41
CA THR A 27 -36.28 -0.81 -21.08
C THR A 27 -37.24 -1.97 -20.83
N SER A 28 -38.35 -1.72 -20.15
CA SER A 28 -39.41 -2.71 -19.95
C SER A 28 -40.77 -2.03 -19.83
N PHE A 29 -41.84 -2.77 -20.17
CA PHE A 29 -43.22 -2.36 -19.98
C PHE A 29 -43.98 -3.43 -19.21
N LEU A 30 -44.83 -3.01 -18.29
CA LEU A 30 -45.58 -3.93 -17.45
C LEU A 30 -46.65 -4.64 -18.30
N ARG A 31 -46.79 -5.95 -18.12
CA ARG A 31 -47.80 -6.77 -18.83
C ARG A 31 -48.65 -7.52 -17.81
N GLN A 32 -49.97 -7.42 -17.93
CA GLN A 32 -50.94 -8.27 -17.24
C GLN A 32 -51.85 -8.88 -18.28
N LYS A 33 -52.20 -10.16 -18.08
CA LYS A 33 -53.27 -10.81 -18.83
C LYS A 33 -54.52 -9.92 -18.63
N PHE A 34 -55.15 -9.48 -19.72
CA PHE A 34 -56.32 -8.58 -19.75
C PHE A 34 -56.09 -7.05 -19.66
N ARG A 35 -54.85 -6.53 -19.70
CA ARG A 35 -54.59 -5.08 -19.86
C ARG A 35 -53.67 -4.80 -21.04
N ALA A 36 -54.12 -3.95 -21.97
CA ALA A 36 -53.46 -3.70 -23.24
C ALA A 36 -52.13 -2.90 -23.11
N SER A 37 -52.02 -1.96 -22.17
CA SER A 37 -50.79 -1.22 -21.91
C SER A 37 -50.72 -0.76 -20.46
N MET A 38 -49.73 -1.25 -19.72
CA MET A 38 -49.34 -0.70 -18.44
C MET A 38 -47.94 -0.14 -18.60
N GLY A 39 -47.79 1.15 -18.29
CA GLY A 39 -46.63 1.97 -18.64
C GLY A 39 -45.24 1.42 -18.26
N PRO A 40 -44.18 2.20 -18.47
CA PRO A 40 -42.81 1.74 -18.33
C PRO A 40 -42.51 1.21 -16.92
N ASP A 41 -41.90 0.03 -16.84
CA ASP A 41 -41.56 -0.65 -15.59
C ASP A 41 -40.10 -1.07 -15.51
N GLY A 42 -39.25 -0.63 -16.44
CA GLY A 42 -37.82 -0.89 -16.39
C GLY A 42 -37.14 -0.16 -15.24
N GLY A 43 -36.42 -0.91 -14.41
CA GLY A 43 -35.65 -0.37 -13.29
C GLY A 43 -34.31 0.22 -13.70
N ASN A 44 -33.72 0.98 -12.78
CA ASN A 44 -32.38 1.54 -12.92
C ASN A 44 -31.32 0.48 -12.61
N GLY A 45 -30.14 0.58 -13.20
CA GLY A 45 -28.99 -0.23 -12.80
C GLY A 45 -28.38 0.24 -11.48
N GLY A 46 -27.67 -0.66 -10.80
CA GLY A 46 -26.97 -0.36 -9.56
C GLY A 46 -25.68 0.42 -9.80
N LYS A 47 -25.21 1.14 -8.77
CA LYS A 47 -23.88 1.76 -8.79
C LYS A 47 -22.81 0.67 -8.74
N GLY A 48 -21.71 0.83 -9.49
CA GLY A 48 -20.51 0.02 -9.32
C GLY A 48 -19.87 0.23 -7.95
N GLY A 49 -19.20 -0.82 -7.45
CA GLY A 49 -18.46 -0.76 -6.19
C GLY A 49 -17.25 0.16 -6.31
N ASP A 50 -17.01 0.98 -5.28
CA ASP A 50 -15.79 1.79 -5.22
C ASP A 50 -14.57 0.88 -4.95
N LEU A 51 -13.37 1.33 -5.31
CA LEU A 51 -12.13 0.66 -4.92
C LEU A 51 -11.34 1.60 -4.01
N LYS A 52 -11.05 1.14 -2.80
CA LYS A 52 -10.37 1.93 -1.76
C LYS A 52 -9.03 1.31 -1.41
N ILE A 53 -7.98 2.12 -1.42
CA ILE A 53 -6.66 1.77 -0.91
C ILE A 53 -6.50 2.46 0.44
N THR A 54 -6.43 1.71 1.53
CA THR A 54 -6.41 2.24 2.91
C THR A 54 -5.12 1.88 3.62
N ALA A 55 -4.48 2.86 4.28
CA ALA A 55 -3.31 2.60 5.11
C ALA A 55 -3.69 2.03 6.46
N GLU A 56 -3.06 0.91 6.83
CA GLU A 56 -3.32 0.21 8.08
C GLU A 56 -2.01 -0.19 8.76
N SER A 57 -1.98 -0.15 10.10
CA SER A 57 -0.80 -0.44 10.90
C SER A 57 -0.49 -1.94 10.99
N SER A 58 -1.47 -2.79 10.72
CA SER A 58 -1.36 -4.25 10.73
C SER A 58 -0.67 -4.82 9.48
N ILE A 59 -0.49 -4.01 8.43
CA ILE A 59 0.11 -4.41 7.16
C ILE A 59 1.55 -3.92 7.09
N PHE A 60 2.46 -4.84 6.76
CA PHE A 60 3.90 -4.59 6.79
C PHE A 60 4.57 -4.64 5.42
N ASP A 61 3.94 -5.21 4.39
CA ASP A 61 4.51 -5.30 3.04
C ASP A 61 3.49 -5.00 1.93
N LEU A 62 3.99 -4.91 0.69
CA LEU A 62 3.17 -4.80 -0.52
C LEU A 62 3.07 -6.12 -1.29
N TYR A 63 3.35 -7.27 -0.66
CA TYR A 63 3.41 -8.56 -1.35
C TYR A 63 2.11 -8.90 -2.07
N LYS A 64 0.96 -8.55 -1.45
CA LYS A 64 -0.38 -8.73 -2.03
C LYS A 64 -0.52 -8.14 -3.44
N PHE A 65 0.21 -7.06 -3.72
CA PHE A 65 0.10 -6.28 -4.97
C PHE A 65 1.07 -6.74 -6.06
N LYS A 66 1.91 -7.74 -5.81
CA LYS A 66 2.78 -8.36 -6.83
C LYS A 66 2.00 -9.21 -7.85
N LYS A 67 0.69 -9.39 -7.65
CA LYS A 67 -0.17 -10.19 -8.53
C LYS A 67 -0.23 -9.57 -9.93
N ILE A 68 -0.20 -10.43 -10.94
CA ILE A 68 -0.32 -10.04 -12.36
C ILE A 68 -1.75 -9.57 -12.68
N LYS A 69 -2.76 -10.05 -11.96
CA LYS A 69 -4.17 -9.74 -12.23
C LYS A 69 -4.59 -8.38 -11.67
N PRO A 70 -5.45 -7.62 -12.39
CA PRO A 70 -5.99 -6.37 -11.89
C PRO A 70 -6.87 -6.60 -10.66
N PHE A 71 -6.87 -5.63 -9.75
CA PHE A 71 -7.80 -5.58 -8.63
C PHE A 71 -9.06 -4.87 -9.10
N LYS A 72 -10.18 -5.61 -9.17
CA LYS A 72 -11.46 -5.09 -9.65
C LYS A 72 -12.52 -5.13 -8.56
N ALA A 73 -13.20 -4.01 -8.32
CA ALA A 73 -14.39 -3.96 -7.46
C ALA A 73 -15.62 -4.52 -8.18
N GLU A 74 -16.65 -4.91 -7.42
CA GLU A 74 -17.82 -5.57 -8.00
C GLU A 74 -18.63 -4.58 -8.87
N ASP A 75 -19.07 -5.02 -10.04
CA ASP A 75 -19.93 -4.22 -10.93
C ASP A 75 -21.35 -4.10 -10.36
N GLY A 76 -22.02 -3.00 -10.68
CA GLY A 76 -23.44 -2.82 -10.39
C GLY A 76 -24.28 -3.77 -11.24
N GLN A 77 -25.33 -4.34 -10.65
CA GLN A 77 -26.24 -5.22 -11.38
C GLN A 77 -27.16 -4.41 -12.30
N PRO A 78 -27.57 -4.97 -13.46
CA PRO A 78 -28.50 -4.30 -14.36
C PRO A 78 -29.89 -4.16 -13.74
N GLY A 79 -30.65 -3.18 -14.22
CA GLY A 79 -32.06 -3.00 -13.90
C GLY A 79 -32.91 -4.19 -14.36
N GLY A 80 -34.00 -4.44 -13.65
CA GLY A 80 -34.96 -5.50 -13.91
C GLY A 80 -36.30 -5.01 -14.45
N LYS A 81 -37.18 -5.97 -14.77
CA LYS A 81 -38.61 -5.71 -15.00
C LYS A 81 -39.32 -5.44 -13.67
N ASN A 82 -40.60 -5.08 -13.71
CA ASN A 82 -41.44 -4.87 -12.54
C ASN A 82 -40.84 -3.86 -11.55
N LYS A 83 -40.27 -2.77 -12.08
CA LYS A 83 -39.67 -1.67 -11.32
C LYS A 83 -38.48 -2.08 -10.44
N LYS A 84 -37.87 -3.25 -10.68
CA LYS A 84 -36.74 -3.75 -9.88
C LYS A 84 -35.46 -3.01 -10.28
N SER A 85 -34.88 -2.26 -9.36
CA SER A 85 -33.53 -1.68 -9.56
C SER A 85 -32.45 -2.74 -9.34
N GLY A 86 -31.34 -2.57 -10.05
CA GLY A 86 -30.14 -3.38 -9.86
C GLY A 86 -29.49 -3.13 -8.50
N LYS A 87 -28.87 -4.17 -7.94
CA LYS A 87 -28.07 -4.07 -6.70
C LYS A 87 -26.77 -3.30 -6.99
N ASN A 88 -26.34 -2.51 -6.01
CA ASN A 88 -25.01 -1.88 -6.07
C ASN A 88 -23.92 -2.95 -5.91
N GLY A 89 -22.80 -2.75 -6.60
CA GLY A 89 -21.61 -3.57 -6.42
C GLY A 89 -20.95 -3.30 -5.07
N LYS A 90 -20.34 -4.33 -4.47
CA LYS A 90 -19.55 -4.20 -3.24
C LYS A 90 -18.24 -3.46 -3.48
N THR A 91 -17.95 -2.54 -2.57
CA THR A 91 -16.67 -1.84 -2.50
C THR A 91 -15.53 -2.80 -2.21
N LEU A 92 -14.44 -2.70 -2.97
CA LEU A 92 -13.20 -3.44 -2.71
C LEU A 92 -12.26 -2.60 -1.87
N VAL A 93 -11.93 -3.06 -0.65
CA VAL A 93 -10.95 -2.41 0.21
C VAL A 93 -9.63 -3.16 0.17
N LEU A 94 -8.58 -2.47 -0.24
CA LEU A 94 -7.20 -2.96 -0.31
C LEU A 94 -6.38 -2.23 0.75
N LYS A 95 -5.73 -3.00 1.60
CA LYS A 95 -4.94 -2.49 2.71
C LYS A 95 -3.47 -2.39 2.30
N VAL A 96 -2.81 -1.30 2.67
CA VAL A 96 -1.38 -1.05 2.44
C VAL A 96 -0.71 -0.63 3.75
N PRO A 97 0.61 -0.79 3.88
CA PRO A 97 1.35 -0.26 5.03
C PRO A 97 1.25 1.26 5.16
N ILE A 98 1.33 1.75 6.39
CA ILE A 98 1.45 3.19 6.68
C ILE A 98 2.80 3.71 6.17
N GLY A 99 2.80 4.78 5.39
CA GLY A 99 3.97 5.32 4.71
C GLY A 99 4.04 4.95 3.22
N THR A 100 3.03 4.26 2.69
CA THR A 100 2.95 3.94 1.26
C THR A 100 2.72 5.21 0.43
N VAL A 101 3.54 5.38 -0.60
CA VAL A 101 3.46 6.45 -1.59
C VAL A 101 2.87 5.88 -2.87
N LEU A 102 1.72 6.42 -3.28
CA LEU A 102 1.07 6.11 -4.55
C LEU A 102 1.58 7.06 -5.62
N LYS A 103 2.11 6.50 -6.70
CA LYS A 103 2.60 7.21 -7.88
C LYS A 103 1.90 6.74 -9.13
N ASP A 104 1.82 7.63 -10.11
CA ASP A 104 1.38 7.29 -11.46
C ASP A 104 2.47 6.53 -12.23
N MET A 105 2.14 6.07 -13.43
CA MET A 105 3.11 5.42 -14.32
C MET A 105 4.26 6.35 -14.72
N ASP A 106 4.02 7.66 -14.76
CA ASP A 106 5.03 8.71 -15.00
C ASP A 106 5.81 9.13 -13.73
N ASP A 107 5.72 8.34 -12.65
CA ASP A 107 6.38 8.58 -11.36
C ASP A 107 5.98 9.86 -10.60
N LYS A 108 4.94 10.56 -11.09
CA LYS A 108 4.28 11.66 -10.39
C LYS A 108 3.58 11.15 -9.13
N THR A 109 3.83 11.79 -7.99
CA THR A 109 3.20 11.41 -6.71
C THR A 109 1.73 11.85 -6.71
N ILE A 110 0.83 10.88 -6.53
CA ILE A 110 -0.62 11.13 -6.47
C ILE A 110 -1.04 11.37 -5.03
N LYS A 111 -0.62 10.47 -4.12
CA LYS A 111 -0.98 10.56 -2.70
C LYS A 111 0.03 9.82 -1.84
N LYS A 112 0.31 10.36 -0.65
CA LYS A 112 1.10 9.70 0.40
C LYS A 112 0.14 9.30 1.52
N LEU A 113 0.19 8.04 1.94
CA LEU A 113 -0.68 7.50 2.98
C LEU A 113 0.13 7.35 4.29
N ASN A 114 0.28 8.44 5.02
CA ASN A 114 1.18 8.53 6.18
C ASN A 114 0.47 8.27 7.52
N GLY A 115 -0.86 8.23 7.54
CA GLY A 115 -1.66 8.01 8.74
C GLY A 115 -2.52 6.75 8.61
N HIS A 116 -2.83 6.13 9.76
CA HIS A 116 -3.80 5.05 9.83
C HIS A 116 -5.18 5.53 9.36
N GLY A 117 -5.87 4.73 8.54
CA GLY A 117 -7.21 5.06 8.01
C GLY A 117 -7.21 6.06 6.86
N GLN A 118 -6.07 6.62 6.46
CA GLN A 118 -6.00 7.43 5.24
C GLN A 118 -6.29 6.56 4.02
N GLU A 119 -7.21 7.02 3.17
CA GLU A 119 -7.66 6.26 2.00
C GLU A 119 -7.46 7.02 0.67
N PHE A 120 -7.22 6.27 -0.40
CA PHE A 120 -7.31 6.71 -1.78
C PHE A 120 -8.43 5.94 -2.47
N THR A 121 -9.40 6.64 -3.07
CA THR A 121 -10.64 6.04 -3.58
C THR A 121 -10.76 6.26 -5.08
N LEU A 122 -10.95 5.16 -5.81
CA LEU A 122 -11.43 5.14 -7.19
C LEU A 122 -12.94 4.93 -7.16
N LYS A 123 -13.69 5.81 -7.82
CA LYS A 123 -15.16 5.79 -7.77
C LYS A 123 -15.71 4.75 -8.73
N GLY A 124 -16.65 3.97 -8.24
CA GLY A 124 -17.46 3.08 -9.07
C GLY A 124 -18.40 3.88 -9.97
N GLY A 125 -18.64 3.34 -11.16
CA GLY A 125 -19.48 3.94 -12.17
C GLY A 125 -20.93 4.09 -11.72
N ARG A 126 -21.60 5.14 -12.21
CA ARG A 126 -23.01 5.38 -11.90
C ARG A 126 -23.90 4.39 -12.63
N GLY A 127 -24.95 3.92 -11.96
CA GLY A 127 -25.96 3.05 -12.57
C GLY A 127 -26.78 3.78 -13.64
N GLY A 128 -27.07 3.08 -14.73
CA GLY A 128 -27.89 3.55 -15.82
C GLY A 128 -29.37 3.73 -15.43
N LYS A 129 -30.06 4.65 -16.08
CA LYS A 129 -31.48 4.94 -15.84
C LYS A 129 -32.33 4.03 -16.72
N GLY A 130 -33.27 3.31 -16.09
CA GLY A 130 -34.29 2.56 -16.80
C GLY A 130 -35.32 3.47 -17.46
N ASN A 131 -36.12 2.91 -18.37
CA ASN A 131 -37.09 3.70 -19.12
C ASN A 131 -38.14 4.39 -18.23
N ARG A 132 -38.47 3.81 -17.08
CA ARG A 132 -39.36 4.44 -16.08
C ARG A 132 -38.88 5.82 -15.63
N SER A 133 -37.57 6.02 -15.51
CA SER A 133 -36.97 7.29 -15.08
C SER A 133 -37.09 8.41 -16.12
N PHE A 134 -37.48 8.08 -17.36
CA PHE A 134 -37.69 9.03 -18.45
C PHE A 134 -39.16 9.34 -18.72
N ALA A 135 -40.08 8.78 -17.92
CA ALA A 135 -41.50 9.01 -18.09
C ALA A 135 -41.86 10.43 -17.64
N SER A 136 -42.59 11.16 -18.47
CA SER A 136 -43.13 12.50 -18.16
C SER A 136 -44.59 12.60 -18.61
N SER A 137 -45.27 13.69 -18.23
CA SER A 137 -46.65 13.97 -18.67
C SER A 137 -46.80 13.96 -20.19
N VAL A 138 -45.74 14.39 -20.89
CA VAL A 138 -45.64 14.45 -22.35
C VAL A 138 -45.14 13.11 -22.93
N ASN A 139 -44.15 12.46 -22.33
CA ASN A 139 -43.60 11.18 -22.79
C ASN A 139 -43.97 10.04 -21.81
N ARG A 140 -45.16 9.48 -21.96
CA ARG A 140 -45.69 8.46 -21.05
C ARG A 140 -45.12 7.05 -21.28
N SER A 141 -44.58 6.76 -22.46
CA SER A 141 -44.08 5.44 -22.87
C SER A 141 -42.66 5.48 -23.44
N PRO A 142 -41.67 6.01 -22.70
CA PRO A 142 -40.28 6.05 -23.13
C PRO A 142 -39.73 4.65 -23.43
N ARG A 143 -39.06 4.52 -24.58
CA ARG A 143 -38.36 3.29 -25.00
C ARG A 143 -36.84 3.35 -24.79
N LYS A 144 -36.34 4.47 -24.28
CA LYS A 144 -34.92 4.69 -23.99
C LYS A 144 -34.55 4.26 -22.57
N HIS A 145 -33.35 3.73 -22.41
CA HIS A 145 -32.63 3.57 -21.15
C HIS A 145 -31.22 4.13 -21.34
N THR A 146 -30.49 4.36 -20.27
CA THR A 146 -29.06 4.65 -20.34
C THR A 146 -28.26 3.46 -19.84
N GLN A 147 -27.08 3.28 -20.42
CA GLN A 147 -26.09 2.34 -19.93
C GLN A 147 -25.49 2.85 -18.61
N GLY A 148 -24.88 1.94 -17.86
CA GLY A 148 -24.07 2.32 -16.70
C GLY A 148 -22.78 3.00 -17.15
N GLU A 149 -22.30 3.93 -16.33
CA GLU A 149 -21.00 4.57 -16.54
C GLU A 149 -19.88 3.58 -16.15
N MET A 150 -18.73 3.68 -16.81
CA MET A 150 -17.53 2.96 -16.38
C MET A 150 -17.03 3.50 -15.03
N GLY A 151 -16.48 2.62 -14.21
CA GLY A 151 -15.78 3.04 -12.99
C GLY A 151 -14.41 3.61 -13.30
N ASP A 152 -13.84 4.33 -12.34
CA ASP A 152 -12.48 4.83 -12.44
C ASP A 152 -11.48 3.67 -12.56
N GLU A 153 -10.54 3.80 -13.48
CA GLU A 153 -9.48 2.82 -13.73
C GLU A 153 -8.13 3.51 -13.61
N LYS A 154 -7.20 2.91 -12.86
CA LYS A 154 -5.86 3.48 -12.69
C LYS A 154 -4.78 2.43 -12.43
N SER A 155 -3.68 2.55 -13.14
CA SER A 155 -2.43 1.85 -12.82
C SER A 155 -1.60 2.68 -11.86
N LEU A 156 -1.18 2.09 -10.73
CA LEU A 156 -0.36 2.79 -9.75
C LEU A 156 0.94 2.02 -9.46
N LYS A 157 2.03 2.79 -9.36
CA LYS A 157 3.28 2.35 -8.72
C LYS A 157 3.18 2.67 -7.23
N MET A 158 3.34 1.67 -6.40
CA MET A 158 3.32 1.80 -4.94
C MET A 158 4.71 1.58 -4.41
N ASN A 159 5.22 2.57 -3.67
CA ASN A 159 6.50 2.47 -2.98
C ASN A 159 6.25 2.64 -1.49
N TYR A 160 6.69 1.68 -0.70
CA TYR A 160 6.60 1.68 0.74
C TYR A 160 7.99 1.96 1.33
N PHE A 161 8.07 2.98 2.18
CA PHE A 161 9.26 3.20 3.00
C PHE A 161 8.95 2.68 4.40
N ILE A 162 9.75 1.72 4.87
CA ILE A 162 9.67 1.25 6.26
C ILE A 162 9.90 2.46 7.19
N PRO A 163 8.92 2.80 8.03
CA PRO A 163 9.15 3.79 9.07
C PRO A 163 10.06 3.16 10.12
N CYS A 164 11.31 3.63 10.18
CA CYS A 164 12.27 3.27 11.20
C CYS A 164 12.72 4.53 11.96
N ASP A 165 12.85 4.41 13.28
CA ASP A 165 13.42 5.44 14.14
C ASP A 165 14.94 5.25 14.24
N THR A 166 15.39 4.01 14.37
CA THR A 166 16.79 3.65 14.47
C THR A 166 17.14 2.62 13.39
N ALA A 167 18.19 2.89 12.61
CA ALA A 167 18.73 1.94 11.64
C ALA A 167 20.08 1.41 12.13
N ILE A 168 20.24 0.09 12.23
CA ILE A 168 21.50 -0.57 12.59
C ILE A 168 22.06 -1.22 11.33
N ILE A 169 23.26 -0.81 10.94
CA ILE A 169 23.96 -1.26 9.74
C ILE A 169 25.23 -2.00 10.16
N SER A 170 25.43 -3.19 9.59
CA SER A 170 26.66 -3.96 9.77
C SER A 170 27.13 -4.58 8.45
N ASN A 171 28.45 -4.70 8.30
CA ASN A 171 29.04 -5.47 7.21
C ASN A 171 28.93 -6.99 7.45
N ASP A 172 28.64 -7.41 8.68
CA ASP A 172 28.50 -8.82 9.07
C ASP A 172 27.11 -9.07 9.71
N THR A 173 26.94 -10.24 10.33
CA THR A 173 25.74 -10.62 11.08
C THR A 173 25.67 -10.05 12.50
N LEU A 174 26.67 -9.28 12.95
CA LEU A 174 26.76 -8.75 14.32
C LEU A 174 25.55 -7.90 14.75
N CYS A 175 24.86 -7.27 13.79
CA CYS A 175 23.63 -6.53 14.08
C CYS A 175 22.47 -7.42 14.57
N LEU A 176 22.46 -8.71 14.20
CA LEU A 176 21.49 -9.69 14.70
C LEU A 176 21.70 -9.97 16.19
N ASP A 177 22.95 -10.14 16.62
CA ASP A 177 23.30 -10.39 18.01
C ASP A 177 22.93 -9.20 18.91
N VAL A 178 23.14 -7.97 18.42
CA VAL A 178 22.71 -6.75 19.11
C VAL A 178 21.20 -6.71 19.23
N HIS A 179 20.47 -7.03 18.16
CA HIS A 179 19.02 -7.09 18.21
C HIS A 179 18.51 -8.18 19.15
N GLU A 180 19.11 -9.37 19.16
CA GLU A 180 18.78 -10.45 20.09
C GLU A 180 18.94 -9.98 21.54
N LYS A 181 20.05 -9.29 21.86
CA LYS A 181 20.27 -8.73 23.20
C LYS A 181 19.27 -7.62 23.57
N LEU A 182 18.87 -6.78 22.61
CA LEU A 182 17.93 -5.69 22.85
C LEU A 182 16.48 -6.17 23.02
N THR A 183 16.08 -7.19 22.27
CA THR A 183 14.68 -7.63 22.20
C THR A 183 14.40 -8.97 22.89
N GLY A 184 15.45 -9.70 23.28
CA GLY A 184 15.35 -11.08 23.79
C GLY A 184 14.90 -12.10 22.74
N ARG A 185 14.77 -11.73 21.47
CA ARG A 185 14.34 -12.63 20.38
C ARG A 185 15.53 -13.41 19.83
N ARG A 186 15.50 -14.73 19.96
CA ARG A 186 16.47 -15.64 19.35
C ARG A 186 16.13 -15.88 17.88
N TYR A 187 17.14 -15.78 17.02
CA TYR A 187 17.04 -16.11 15.60
C TYR A 187 17.56 -17.53 15.36
N GLU A 188 16.82 -18.54 15.81
CA GLU A 188 17.16 -19.94 15.52
C GLU A 188 16.79 -20.23 14.05
N ASN A 189 17.80 -20.32 13.18
CA ASN A 189 17.73 -20.87 11.81
C ASN A 189 16.89 -20.11 10.76
N MET A 190 16.43 -18.90 11.04
CA MET A 190 15.84 -18.01 10.03
C MET A 190 16.74 -16.80 9.85
N VAL A 191 17.34 -16.65 8.67
CA VAL A 191 17.68 -15.30 8.18
C VAL A 191 16.35 -14.56 8.14
N PRO A 192 16.16 -13.49 8.92
CA PRO A 192 14.91 -12.75 8.93
C PRO A 192 14.61 -12.33 7.49
N ASN A 193 13.39 -12.55 7.00
CA ASN A 193 12.97 -11.94 5.74
C ASN A 193 12.89 -10.43 6.02
N TYR A 194 14.00 -9.75 5.73
CA TYR A 194 14.23 -8.38 6.10
C TYR A 194 13.09 -7.46 5.65
N PRO A 195 12.78 -6.41 6.42
CA PRO A 195 13.41 -6.04 7.69
C PRO A 195 12.56 -6.38 8.92
N ILE A 196 13.24 -6.81 9.98
CA ILE A 196 12.64 -6.96 11.31
C ILE A 196 12.26 -5.57 11.81
N ILE A 197 10.97 -5.35 12.07
CA ILE A 197 10.46 -4.20 12.83
C ILE A 197 10.14 -4.73 14.22
N GLY A 198 11.09 -4.60 15.15
CA GLY A 198 10.97 -5.08 16.54
C GLY A 198 10.37 -4.03 17.47
N VAL A 199 9.17 -4.30 17.99
CA VAL A 199 8.39 -3.52 18.97
C VAL A 199 8.88 -3.75 20.41
N LYS A 200 8.75 -2.70 21.24
CA LYS A 200 8.98 -2.61 22.69
C LYS A 200 10.29 -3.25 23.19
N VAL A 201 11.32 -2.41 23.23
CA VAL A 201 12.52 -2.67 24.03
C VAL A 201 12.23 -2.12 25.43
N ASN A 202 12.31 -2.94 26.48
CA ASN A 202 12.13 -2.52 27.88
C ASN A 202 13.17 -1.47 28.36
N LYS A 203 14.18 -1.14 27.55
CA LYS A 203 15.27 -0.19 27.81
C LYS A 203 15.33 1.02 26.86
N LEU A 204 14.61 1.04 25.75
CA LEU A 204 14.47 2.20 24.87
C LEU A 204 13.05 2.78 25.04
N LYS A 205 12.84 4.06 24.73
CA LYS A 205 11.51 4.69 24.85
C LYS A 205 10.46 3.83 24.15
N GLU A 206 9.28 3.68 24.75
CA GLU A 206 8.24 2.76 24.26
C GLU A 206 7.99 2.93 22.74
N ASN A 207 8.03 1.81 22.00
CA ASN A 207 7.68 1.68 20.57
C ASN A 207 8.70 2.20 19.52
N GLU A 208 9.99 2.27 19.83
CA GLU A 208 11.01 2.59 18.82
C GLU A 208 11.12 1.50 17.74
N LYS A 209 11.03 1.89 16.46
CA LYS A 209 11.13 0.96 15.32
C LYS A 209 12.58 0.84 14.86
N ILE A 210 13.15 -0.34 15.03
CA ILE A 210 14.52 -0.64 14.60
C ILE A 210 14.51 -1.27 13.21
N LEU A 211 15.35 -0.78 12.30
CA LEU A 211 15.65 -1.38 11.00
C LEU A 211 17.05 -1.99 11.07
N LEU A 212 17.18 -3.29 10.79
CA LEU A 212 18.48 -3.96 10.72
C LEU A 212 18.88 -4.16 9.25
N ILE A 213 20.16 -3.94 8.95
CA ILE A 213 20.76 -4.22 7.65
C ILE A 213 22.11 -4.94 7.89
N PRO A 214 22.14 -6.28 7.90
CA PRO A 214 23.37 -7.07 7.94
C PRO A 214 24.00 -7.07 6.55
N ASN A 215 25.25 -7.54 6.46
CA ASN A 215 25.90 -7.85 5.19
C ASN A 215 25.72 -6.74 4.15
N PHE A 216 25.97 -5.49 4.56
CA PHE A 216 25.66 -4.29 3.80
C PHE A 216 26.10 -4.36 2.31
N ASP A 217 27.24 -4.98 2.02
CA ASP A 217 27.75 -5.15 0.66
C ASP A 217 26.75 -5.83 -0.30
N GLN A 218 25.97 -6.80 0.19
CA GLN A 218 24.96 -7.51 -0.60
C GLN A 218 23.57 -6.84 -0.53
N GLU A 219 23.36 -5.99 0.47
CA GLU A 219 22.05 -5.49 0.89
C GLU A 219 21.88 -3.97 0.68
N LYS A 220 22.71 -3.36 -0.18
CA LYS A 220 22.67 -1.91 -0.51
C LYS A 220 21.29 -1.38 -0.92
N LYS A 221 20.44 -2.25 -1.48
CA LYS A 221 19.06 -1.92 -1.84
C LYS A 221 18.23 -1.42 -0.65
N TRP A 222 18.59 -1.68 0.60
CA TRP A 222 17.81 -1.23 1.76
C TRP A 222 18.12 0.20 2.21
N LEU A 223 19.15 0.84 1.64
CA LEU A 223 19.57 2.19 2.02
C LEU A 223 18.46 3.23 1.86
N HIS A 224 17.56 3.09 0.88
CA HIS A 224 16.48 4.05 0.69
C HIS A 224 15.46 4.06 1.83
N HIS A 225 15.44 3.03 2.69
CA HIS A 225 14.57 2.98 3.87
C HIS A 225 15.12 3.76 5.07
N ILE A 226 16.41 4.09 5.08
CA ILE A 226 17.06 4.83 6.16
C ILE A 226 16.75 6.34 6.10
N ARG A 227 16.11 6.79 5.02
CA ARG A 227 15.81 8.21 4.75
C ARG A 227 15.00 8.95 5.82
N ASN A 228 14.35 8.23 6.74
CA ASN A 228 13.59 8.81 7.84
C ASN A 228 14.11 8.38 9.22
N ALA A 229 15.23 7.67 9.29
CA ALA A 229 15.83 7.25 10.55
C ALA A 229 16.34 8.47 11.33
N LYS A 230 16.03 8.53 12.62
CA LYS A 230 16.55 9.54 13.54
C LYS A 230 17.96 9.19 13.99
N ASN A 231 18.20 7.90 14.22
CA ASN A 231 19.48 7.37 14.66
C ASN A 231 20.00 6.34 13.66
N ILE A 232 21.29 6.39 13.36
CA ILE A 232 21.97 5.40 12.53
C ILE A 232 23.13 4.84 13.34
N VAL A 233 23.16 3.52 13.50
CA VAL A 233 24.17 2.80 14.28
C VAL A 233 25.00 1.95 13.34
N PHE A 234 26.31 2.17 13.35
CA PHE A 234 27.25 1.36 12.62
C PHE A 234 27.93 0.36 13.55
N ILE A 235 27.92 -0.91 13.14
CA ILE A 235 28.56 -2.03 13.85
C ILE A 235 29.57 -2.70 12.91
N GLY A 236 30.85 -2.61 13.27
CA GLY A 236 31.95 -3.24 12.54
C GLY A 236 32.84 -2.23 11.80
N SER A 237 33.77 -2.77 11.01
CA SER A 237 34.67 -1.96 10.19
C SER A 237 34.10 -1.78 8.78
N PHE A 238 34.00 -0.54 8.33
CA PHE A 238 33.55 -0.18 6.97
C PHE A 238 34.71 0.38 6.17
N LYS A 239 34.78 0.07 4.86
CA LYS A 239 35.77 0.71 3.98
C LYS A 239 35.33 2.14 3.62
N ASN A 240 36.27 3.02 3.30
CA ASN A 240 35.99 4.42 2.95
C ASN A 240 35.00 4.58 1.78
N GLN A 241 35.05 3.68 0.79
CA GLN A 241 34.15 3.73 -0.36
C GLN A 241 32.72 3.32 -0.01
N GLU A 242 32.54 2.27 0.80
CA GLU A 242 31.25 1.81 1.31
C GLU A 242 30.59 2.92 2.15
N PHE A 243 31.36 3.55 3.04
CA PHE A 243 30.85 4.63 3.89
C PHE A 243 30.38 5.85 3.09
N LYS A 244 31.09 6.26 2.03
CA LYS A 244 30.65 7.36 1.14
C LYS A 244 29.31 7.07 0.48
N GLU A 245 29.04 5.81 0.13
CA GLU A 245 27.79 5.40 -0.51
C GLU A 245 26.62 5.43 0.49
N ILE A 246 26.86 5.00 1.72
CA ILE A 246 25.88 5.07 2.81
C ILE A 246 25.58 6.54 3.12
N GLN A 247 26.62 7.38 3.28
CA GLN A 247 26.50 8.79 3.65
C GLN A 247 25.60 9.59 2.69
N LYS A 248 25.60 9.27 1.39
CA LYS A 248 24.70 9.90 0.40
C LYS A 248 23.22 9.68 0.70
N ASN A 249 22.88 8.60 1.39
CA ASN A 249 21.50 8.23 1.73
C ASN A 249 21.11 8.59 3.17
N ILE A 250 22.08 9.01 3.99
CA ILE A 250 21.85 9.43 5.37
C ILE A 250 21.12 10.79 5.37
N PRO A 251 19.99 10.93 6.09
CA PRO A 251 19.35 12.22 6.28
C PRO A 251 20.26 13.18 7.06
N THR A 252 20.31 14.44 6.66
CA THR A 252 21.16 15.49 7.28
C THR A 252 20.88 15.76 8.76
N LYS A 253 19.74 15.33 9.30
CA LYS A 253 19.36 15.53 10.71
C LYS A 253 19.55 14.29 11.59
N SER A 254 20.15 13.22 11.07
CA SER A 254 20.27 11.94 11.80
C SER A 254 21.46 11.95 12.72
N LYS A 255 21.30 11.43 13.94
CA LYS A 255 22.42 11.16 14.84
C LYS A 255 23.13 9.89 14.41
N ILE A 256 24.46 9.93 14.35
CA ILE A 256 25.28 8.79 13.93
C ILE A 256 25.99 8.23 15.16
N PHE A 257 25.88 6.92 15.33
CA PHE A 257 26.47 6.19 16.43
C PHE A 257 27.37 5.07 15.94
N THR A 258 28.38 4.76 16.76
CA THR A 258 29.25 3.59 16.59
C THR A 258 29.14 2.67 17.79
N TYR A 259 29.19 1.36 17.56
CA TYR A 259 29.27 0.36 18.61
C TYR A 259 30.53 -0.51 18.41
N GLY A 260 31.34 -0.68 19.47
CA GLY A 260 32.57 -1.50 19.44
C GLY A 260 33.82 -0.79 18.87
N LEU A 261 34.80 -1.58 18.39
CA LEU A 261 36.06 -1.15 17.76
C LEU A 261 35.88 -0.56 16.34
N SER A 262 34.66 -0.13 16.01
CA SER A 262 34.25 0.32 14.69
C SER A 262 35.01 1.59 14.29
N LYS A 263 35.98 1.48 13.38
CA LYS A 263 36.60 2.63 12.72
C LYS A 263 35.65 3.10 11.61
N ILE A 264 34.84 4.12 11.88
CA ILE A 264 34.20 4.89 10.81
C ILE A 264 35.25 5.85 10.24
N PRO A 265 35.49 5.88 8.92
CA PRO A 265 36.30 6.91 8.31
C PRO A 265 35.56 8.26 8.38
N ILE A 266 36.17 9.23 9.06
CA ILE A 266 35.64 10.60 9.16
C ILE A 266 35.77 11.24 7.78
N LEU A 267 34.65 11.38 7.09
CA LEU A 267 34.52 12.17 5.87
C LEU A 267 33.56 13.32 6.18
N SER A 268 34.13 14.45 6.57
CA SER A 268 33.48 15.78 6.64
C SER A 268 32.64 16.01 5.37
N GLU A 269 31.39 16.48 5.42
CA GLU A 269 30.99 17.85 5.81
C GLU A 269 29.62 17.95 6.50
N ASN A 270 28.91 16.83 6.75
CA ASN A 270 27.51 16.83 7.24
C ASN A 270 27.25 15.97 8.49
N ILE A 271 28.29 15.53 9.20
CA ILE A 271 28.16 14.69 10.40
C ILE A 271 28.38 15.57 11.63
N THR A 272 27.31 15.84 12.38
CA THR A 272 27.34 16.80 13.50
C THR A 272 27.96 16.22 14.77
N GLU A 273 27.90 14.91 15.01
CA GLU A 273 28.54 14.24 16.16
C GLU A 273 28.53 12.71 15.93
N ILE A 274 29.66 12.02 16.14
CA ILE A 274 29.72 10.54 16.21
C ILE A 274 29.78 10.18 17.69
N GLU A 275 28.68 9.66 18.24
CA GLU A 275 28.61 9.23 19.63
C GLU A 275 28.83 7.71 19.75
N LYS A 276 29.33 7.26 20.91
CA LYS A 276 29.26 5.83 21.24
C LYS A 276 27.81 5.50 21.58
N TRP A 277 27.28 4.43 20.99
CA TRP A 277 25.95 3.95 21.37
C TRP A 277 25.95 3.63 22.87
N PRO A 278 24.91 4.04 23.64
CA PRO A 278 24.85 3.80 25.08
C PRO A 278 24.94 2.30 25.39
N ASN A 279 25.70 1.95 26.43
CA ASN A 279 25.94 0.57 26.90
C ASN A 279 24.65 -0.15 27.33
#